data_AF-A0AAV2NCE6-F1
#
_entry.id   AF-A0AAV2NCE6-F1
#
_cell.length_a   1.000
_cell.length_b   1.000
_cell.length_c   1.000
_cell.angle_alpha   90.00
_cell.angle_beta   90.00
_cell.angle_gamma   90.00
#
_symmetry.space_group_name_H-M   'P 1'
#
loop_
_entity.id
_entity.type
_entity.pdbx_description
1 polymer ?
#
loop_
_entity_poly.entity_id
_entity_poly.type
_entity_poly.pdbx_seq_one_letter_code
_entity_poly.pdbx_strand_id
1 'polypeptide(L)'
;MSLQWTIIAGFLYIEVAVVLLLVLPIASPTRWQKLFKSRFLQSISKQASVYFVILLGTLVLFLLDAIREMRKYSKNGDHPDHHVQLNLEMQENMRLFRAQRNFYISGFALFLSLVIRRLVLLISTQASLLAQNEAAMRQAQSATTTARSLLSQRTIGESAQNDSNEAHDKQVSELKNQIKEFQVKNLELENNLTKERKDKEAIKSQAESLAKEYDRLTNEHAKLAQSNGDKKSD
;
A
#
# COMPACT_ATOMS: atom_id res chain seq x y z
N MET A 1 4.59 -19.77 -61.50
CA MET A 1 3.41 -19.73 -60.60
C MET A 1 2.68 -18.42 -60.84
N SER A 2 1.34 -18.38 -60.74
CA SER A 2 0.61 -17.11 -60.88
C SER A 2 1.05 -16.13 -59.78
N LEU A 3 1.09 -14.84 -60.11
CA LEU A 3 1.51 -13.74 -59.22
C LEU A 3 0.73 -13.75 -57.90
N GLN A 4 -0.55 -14.11 -57.93
CA GLN A 4 -1.38 -14.24 -56.73
C GLN A 4 -0.81 -15.25 -55.71
N TRP A 5 -0.34 -16.41 -56.19
CA TRP A 5 0.15 -17.48 -55.32
C TRP A 5 1.55 -17.16 -54.76
N THR A 6 2.34 -16.35 -55.47
CA THR A 6 3.62 -15.85 -54.95
C THR A 6 3.41 -14.82 -53.84
N ILE A 7 2.38 -13.98 -53.93
CA ILE A 7 2.02 -13.04 -52.85
C ILE A 7 1.59 -13.79 -51.60
N ILE A 8 0.70 -14.79 -51.74
CA ILE A 8 0.21 -15.58 -50.60
C ILE A 8 1.35 -16.36 -49.95
N ALA A 9 2.26 -16.93 -50.76
CA ALA A 9 3.45 -17.60 -50.23
C ALA A 9 4.39 -16.63 -49.49
N GLY A 10 4.59 -15.42 -50.02
CA GLY A 10 5.35 -14.37 -49.34
C GLY A 10 4.72 -13.99 -47.99
N PHE A 11 3.40 -13.84 -47.97
CA PHE A 11 2.64 -13.61 -46.73
C PHE A 11 2.84 -14.74 -45.72
N LEU A 12 2.73 -16.01 -46.14
CA LEU A 12 3.00 -17.16 -45.30
C LEU A 12 4.41 -17.14 -44.69
N TYR A 13 5.45 -16.81 -45.48
CA TYR A 13 6.81 -16.74 -44.96
C TYR A 13 6.97 -15.64 -43.91
N ILE A 14 6.32 -14.50 -44.10
CA ILE A 14 6.28 -13.42 -43.09
C ILE A 14 5.59 -13.93 -41.83
N GLU A 15 4.46 -14.62 -41.94
CA GLU A 15 3.75 -15.18 -40.79
C GLU A 15 4.60 -16.18 -40.02
N VAL A 16 5.30 -17.09 -40.71
CA VAL A 16 6.22 -18.04 -40.08
C VAL A 16 7.33 -17.29 -39.33
N ALA A 17 7.94 -16.28 -39.95
CA ALA A 17 8.97 -15.47 -39.30
C ALA A 17 8.43 -14.74 -38.05
N VAL A 18 7.22 -14.17 -38.13
CA VAL A 18 6.56 -13.51 -36.99
C VAL A 18 6.25 -14.50 -35.87
N VAL A 19 5.71 -15.68 -36.18
CA VAL A 19 5.43 -16.71 -35.16
C VAL A 19 6.71 -17.20 -34.50
N LEU A 20 7.76 -17.50 -35.27
CA LEU A 20 9.05 -17.89 -34.71
C LEU A 20 9.60 -16.81 -33.77
N LEU A 21 9.50 -15.56 -34.19
CA LEU A 21 9.98 -14.42 -33.41
C LEU A 21 9.15 -14.18 -32.14
N LEU A 22 7.84 -14.43 -32.17
CA LEU A 22 6.95 -14.30 -31.00
C LEU A 22 7.03 -15.49 -30.03
N VAL A 23 7.31 -16.70 -30.53
CA VAL A 23 7.41 -17.92 -29.71
C VAL A 23 8.77 -18.05 -29.05
N LEU A 24 9.85 -17.61 -29.72
CA LEU A 24 11.18 -17.66 -29.14
C LEU A 24 11.28 -16.68 -27.94
N PRO A 25 11.94 -17.08 -26.84
CA PRO A 25 12.11 -16.26 -25.64
C PRO A 25 13.13 -15.12 -25.81
N ILE A 26 13.22 -14.53 -27.02
CA ILE A 26 14.18 -13.48 -27.36
C ILE A 26 13.80 -12.14 -26.71
N ALA A 27 12.50 -11.88 -26.51
CA ALA A 27 12.01 -10.63 -25.95
C ALA A 27 10.96 -10.86 -24.85
N SER A 28 11.13 -10.19 -23.71
CA SER A 28 10.19 -10.27 -22.60
C SER A 28 8.81 -9.69 -22.98
N PRO A 29 7.71 -10.18 -22.39
CA PRO A 29 6.36 -9.66 -22.64
C PRO A 29 6.25 -8.14 -22.43
N THR A 30 7.04 -7.60 -21.49
CA THR A 30 7.11 -6.15 -21.22
C THR A 30 7.74 -5.35 -22.37
N ARG A 31 8.73 -5.89 -23.08
CA ARG A 31 9.32 -5.24 -24.27
C ARG A 31 8.34 -5.25 -25.44
N TRP A 32 7.69 -6.39 -25.66
CA TRP A 32 6.61 -6.52 -26.64
C TRP A 32 5.48 -5.53 -26.40
N GLN A 33 5.05 -5.40 -25.14
CA GLN A 33 4.00 -4.45 -24.77
C GLN A 33 4.39 -3.00 -25.04
N LYS A 34 5.65 -2.62 -24.82
CA LYS A 34 6.14 -1.27 -25.15
C LYS A 34 6.11 -1.02 -26.66
N LEU A 35 6.47 -2.01 -27.46
CA LEU A 35 6.35 -1.93 -28.92
C LEU A 35 4.87 -1.83 -29.32
N PHE A 36 4.01 -2.74 -28.87
CA PHE A 36 2.59 -2.76 -29.20
C PHE A 36 1.81 -1.52 -28.72
N LYS A 37 2.22 -0.89 -27.61
CA LYS A 37 1.66 0.38 -27.12
C LYS A 37 2.31 1.63 -27.72
N SER A 38 3.25 1.51 -28.65
CA SER A 38 3.75 2.68 -29.39
C SER A 38 2.59 3.34 -30.15
N ARG A 39 2.60 4.69 -30.22
CA ARG A 39 1.52 5.47 -30.87
C ARG A 39 1.24 5.01 -32.31
N PHE A 40 2.28 4.55 -33.00
CA PHE A 40 2.19 3.98 -34.34
C PHE A 40 1.38 2.67 -34.35
N LEU A 41 1.74 1.71 -33.50
CA LEU A 41 1.09 0.40 -33.45
C LEU A 41 -0.32 0.47 -32.84
N GLN A 42 -0.59 1.43 -31.96
CA GLN A 42 -1.92 1.64 -31.39
C GLN A 42 -2.91 2.25 -32.40
N SER A 43 -2.43 3.11 -33.31
CA SER A 43 -3.23 3.61 -34.43
C SER A 43 -3.56 2.47 -35.42
N ILE A 44 -2.57 1.62 -35.71
CA ILE A 44 -2.73 0.42 -36.54
C ILE A 44 -3.71 -0.56 -35.88
N SER A 45 -3.61 -0.82 -34.57
CA SER A 45 -4.43 -1.84 -33.91
C SER A 45 -5.93 -1.56 -33.97
N LYS A 46 -6.32 -0.28 -33.90
CA LYS A 46 -7.73 0.15 -34.00
C LYS A 46 -8.36 -0.27 -35.32
N GLN A 47 -7.60 -0.21 -36.41
CA GLN A 47 -8.08 -0.59 -37.74
C GLN A 47 -7.63 -2.00 -38.17
N ALA A 48 -6.63 -2.57 -37.49
CA ALA A 48 -6.10 -3.91 -37.74
C ALA A 48 -7.17 -4.98 -37.57
N SER A 49 -8.14 -4.81 -36.66
CA SER A 49 -9.24 -5.78 -36.54
C SER A 49 -10.08 -5.87 -37.82
N VAL A 50 -10.34 -4.74 -38.48
CA VAL A 50 -11.10 -4.71 -39.74
C VAL A 50 -10.26 -5.31 -40.87
N TYR A 51 -9.00 -4.87 -41.01
CA TYR A 51 -8.08 -5.43 -42.00
C TYR A 51 -7.86 -6.94 -41.82
N PHE A 52 -7.78 -7.41 -40.57
CA PHE A 52 -7.64 -8.82 -40.25
C PHE A 52 -8.87 -9.63 -40.69
N VAL A 53 -10.09 -9.13 -40.47
CA VAL A 53 -11.31 -9.82 -40.91
C VAL A 53 -11.38 -9.88 -42.44
N ILE A 54 -11.03 -8.79 -43.13
CA ILE A 54 -10.98 -8.76 -44.60
C ILE A 54 -9.93 -9.77 -45.11
N LEU A 55 -8.71 -9.72 -44.56
CA LEU A 55 -7.62 -10.62 -44.91
C LEU A 55 -7.98 -12.09 -44.66
N LEU A 56 -8.62 -12.39 -43.53
CA LEU A 56 -9.11 -13.72 -43.20
C LEU A 56 -10.16 -14.18 -44.21
N GLY A 57 -11.10 -13.30 -44.58
CA GLY A 57 -12.07 -13.57 -45.64
C GLY A 57 -11.41 -13.89 -46.98
N THR A 58 -10.39 -13.10 -47.38
CA THR A 58 -9.62 -13.35 -48.60
C THR A 58 -8.90 -14.71 -48.57
N LEU A 59 -8.26 -15.06 -47.45
CA LEU A 59 -7.61 -16.36 -47.26
C LEU A 59 -8.59 -17.53 -47.34
N VAL A 60 -9.79 -17.38 -46.75
CA VAL A 60 -10.86 -18.38 -46.86
C VAL A 60 -11.30 -18.55 -48.32
N LEU A 61 -11.46 -17.46 -49.08
CA LEU A 61 -11.81 -17.54 -50.50
C LEU A 61 -10.74 -18.27 -51.32
N PHE A 62 -9.45 -17.98 -51.09
CA PHE A 62 -8.36 -18.71 -51.75
C PHE A 62 -8.28 -20.18 -51.35
N LEU A 63 -8.58 -20.50 -50.10
CA LEU A 63 -8.66 -21.89 -49.63
C LEU A 63 -9.81 -22.63 -50.34
N LEU A 64 -10.98 -22.01 -50.45
CA LEU A 64 -12.12 -22.58 -51.17
C LEU A 64 -11.83 -22.75 -52.66
N ASP A 65 -11.13 -21.80 -53.28
CA ASP A 65 -10.71 -21.88 -54.67
C ASP A 65 -9.72 -23.05 -54.89
N ALA A 66 -8.73 -23.20 -54.00
CA ALA A 66 -7.79 -24.32 -54.04
C ALA A 66 -8.49 -25.68 -53.82
N ILE A 67 -9.47 -25.77 -52.92
CA ILE A 67 -10.30 -26.97 -52.72
C ILE A 67 -11.10 -27.28 -53.99
N ARG A 68 -11.70 -26.25 -54.60
CA ARG A 68 -12.48 -26.40 -55.84
C ARG A 68 -11.59 -26.88 -56.99
N GLU A 69 -10.41 -26.29 -57.18
CA GLU A 69 -9.45 -26.73 -58.18
C GLU A 69 -9.00 -28.18 -57.93
N MET A 70 -8.66 -28.54 -56.69
CA MET A 70 -8.26 -29.90 -56.33
C MET A 70 -9.36 -30.92 -56.64
N ARG A 71 -10.62 -30.63 -56.29
CA ARG A 71 -11.76 -31.50 -56.60
C ARG A 71 -12.04 -31.59 -58.11
N LYS A 72 -11.87 -30.49 -58.84
CA LYS A 72 -12.07 -30.45 -60.30
C LYS A 72 -11.06 -31.35 -61.01
N TYR A 73 -9.77 -31.20 -60.72
CA TYR A 73 -8.73 -31.97 -61.39
C TYR A 73 -8.63 -33.41 -60.86
N SER A 74 -9.15 -33.71 -59.66
CA SER A 74 -9.21 -35.07 -59.13
C SER A 74 -10.32 -35.93 -59.75
N LYS A 75 -11.41 -35.35 -60.28
CA LYS A 75 -12.54 -36.09 -60.87
C LYS A 75 -12.39 -36.35 -62.38
N ASN A 76 -11.55 -35.59 -63.06
CA ASN A 76 -11.39 -35.65 -64.51
C ASN A 76 -10.40 -36.74 -64.98
N GLY A 77 -9.65 -37.37 -64.08
CA GLY A 77 -8.65 -38.40 -64.41
C GLY A 77 -9.19 -39.82 -64.64
N ASP A 78 -10.51 -40.02 -64.67
CA ASP A 78 -11.17 -41.34 -64.76
C ASP A 78 -11.71 -41.67 -66.18
N HIS A 79 -11.30 -40.93 -67.22
CA HIS A 79 -11.77 -41.14 -68.59
C HIS A 79 -10.91 -42.19 -69.35
N PRO A 80 -11.48 -43.23 -70.00
CA PRO A 80 -10.72 -44.43 -70.40
C PRO A 80 -10.15 -44.46 -71.84
N ASP A 81 -9.90 -43.32 -72.51
CA ASP A 81 -9.48 -43.29 -73.93
C ASP A 81 -7.94 -43.27 -74.13
N HIS A 82 -7.35 -44.44 -73.90
CA HIS A 82 -5.98 -44.71 -73.46
C HIS A 82 -4.74 -44.35 -74.32
N HIS A 83 -4.78 -43.73 -75.50
CA HIS A 83 -3.57 -43.67 -76.36
C HIS A 83 -3.08 -42.30 -76.86
N VAL A 84 -3.89 -41.23 -76.78
CA VAL A 84 -3.42 -39.83 -77.00
C VAL A 84 -3.28 -39.07 -75.66
N GLN A 85 -3.68 -39.71 -74.57
CA GLN A 85 -3.97 -39.09 -73.27
C GLN A 85 -2.78 -38.96 -72.32
N LEU A 86 -1.64 -39.62 -72.54
CA LEU A 86 -0.54 -39.61 -71.56
C LEU A 86 0.03 -38.20 -71.31
N ASN A 87 0.11 -37.36 -72.35
CA ASN A 87 0.50 -35.95 -72.22
C ASN A 87 -0.57 -35.09 -71.53
N LEU A 88 -1.85 -35.42 -71.72
CA LEU A 88 -3.00 -34.74 -71.10
C LEU A 88 -3.13 -35.13 -69.62
N GLU A 89 -3.06 -36.41 -69.29
CA GLU A 89 -3.01 -36.95 -67.93
C GLU A 89 -1.82 -36.38 -67.16
N MET A 90 -0.63 -36.32 -67.76
CA MET A 90 0.54 -35.69 -67.15
C MET A 90 0.30 -34.19 -66.88
N GLN A 91 -0.37 -33.49 -67.79
CA GLN A 91 -0.72 -32.07 -67.60
C GLN A 91 -1.79 -31.87 -66.51
N GLU A 92 -2.76 -32.78 -66.40
CA GLU A 92 -3.81 -32.77 -65.37
C GLU A 92 -3.24 -33.10 -63.98
N ASN A 93 -2.41 -34.13 -63.89
CA ASN A 93 -1.67 -34.47 -62.67
C ASN A 93 -0.80 -33.30 -62.20
N MET A 94 -0.12 -32.60 -63.12
CA MET A 94 0.66 -31.39 -62.77
C MET A 94 -0.23 -30.24 -62.27
N ARG A 95 -1.47 -30.10 -62.76
CA ARG A 95 -2.43 -29.11 -62.25
C ARG A 95 -2.97 -29.52 -60.87
N LEU A 96 -3.20 -30.81 -60.63
CA LEU A 96 -3.60 -31.34 -59.33
C LEU A 96 -2.53 -31.08 -58.26
N PHE A 97 -1.25 -31.40 -58.52
CA PHE A 97 -0.15 -31.11 -57.59
C PHE A 97 -0.02 -29.62 -57.29
N ARG A 98 -0.27 -28.76 -58.29
CA ARG A 98 -0.28 -27.31 -58.10
C ARG A 98 -1.42 -26.88 -57.15
N ALA A 99 -2.62 -27.42 -57.34
CA ALA A 99 -3.76 -27.14 -56.50
C ALA A 99 -3.56 -27.63 -55.05
N GLN A 100 -2.99 -28.84 -54.86
CA GLN A 100 -2.64 -29.38 -53.54
C GLN A 100 -1.65 -28.47 -52.79
N ARG A 101 -0.58 -28.05 -53.47
CA ARG A 101 0.39 -27.13 -52.85
C ARG A 101 -0.24 -25.78 -52.49
N ASN A 102 -1.07 -25.23 -53.37
CA ASN A 102 -1.78 -23.97 -53.13
C ASN A 102 -2.78 -24.09 -51.97
N PHE A 103 -3.43 -25.24 -51.80
CA PHE A 103 -4.26 -25.57 -50.65
C PHE A 103 -3.45 -25.55 -49.35
N TYR A 104 -2.27 -26.19 -49.32
CA TYR A 104 -1.42 -26.13 -48.13
C TYR A 104 -0.96 -24.71 -47.81
N ILE A 105 -0.51 -23.94 -48.82
CA ILE A 105 -0.06 -22.55 -48.61
C ILE A 105 -1.17 -21.69 -48.02
N SER A 106 -2.37 -21.72 -48.59
CA SER A 106 -3.51 -20.94 -48.10
C SER A 106 -4.02 -21.43 -46.75
N GLY A 107 -4.06 -22.74 -46.52
CA GLY A 107 -4.49 -23.34 -45.27
C GLY A 107 -3.54 -23.02 -44.11
N PHE A 108 -2.23 -23.14 -44.32
CA PHE A 108 -1.23 -22.76 -43.32
C PHE A 108 -1.24 -21.26 -43.05
N ALA A 109 -1.41 -20.42 -44.08
CA ALA A 109 -1.47 -18.98 -43.89
C ALA A 109 -2.69 -18.58 -43.06
N LEU A 110 -3.86 -19.16 -43.36
CA LEU A 110 -5.07 -18.96 -42.56
C LEU A 110 -4.85 -19.38 -41.10
N PHE A 111 -4.28 -20.57 -40.88
CA PHE A 111 -4.01 -21.08 -39.54
C PHE A 111 -3.04 -20.18 -38.77
N LEU A 112 -1.90 -19.82 -39.36
CA LEU A 112 -0.90 -18.98 -38.72
C LEU A 112 -1.43 -17.57 -38.45
N SER A 113 -2.26 -17.02 -39.32
CA SER A 113 -2.95 -15.74 -39.09
C SER A 113 -3.74 -15.74 -37.78
N LEU A 114 -4.50 -16.81 -37.52
CA LEU A 114 -5.26 -16.99 -36.27
C LEU A 114 -4.32 -17.17 -35.07
N VAL A 115 -3.24 -17.95 -35.23
CA VAL A 115 -2.23 -18.15 -34.19
C VAL A 115 -1.56 -16.83 -33.82
N ILE A 116 -1.13 -16.03 -34.79
CA ILE A 116 -0.52 -14.71 -34.56
C ILE A 116 -1.48 -13.82 -33.78
N ARG A 117 -2.75 -13.72 -34.21
CA ARG A 117 -3.75 -12.93 -33.49
C ARG A 117 -3.89 -13.40 -32.04
N ARG A 118 -3.93 -14.71 -31.81
CA ARG A 118 -4.00 -15.29 -30.46
C ARG A 118 -2.77 -14.96 -29.63
N LEU A 119 -1.56 -15.10 -30.20
CA LEU A 119 -0.30 -14.81 -29.51
C LEU A 119 -0.19 -13.33 -29.13
N VAL A 120 -0.50 -12.41 -30.05
CA VAL A 120 -0.46 -10.97 -29.77
C VAL A 120 -1.40 -10.59 -28.62
N LEU A 121 -2.62 -11.15 -28.61
CA LEU A 121 -3.57 -10.92 -27.52
C LEU A 121 -3.05 -11.48 -26.18
N LEU A 122 -2.53 -12.71 -26.17
CA LEU A 122 -2.00 -13.34 -24.95
C LEU A 122 -0.78 -12.59 -24.39
N ILE A 123 0.14 -12.15 -25.24
CA ILE A 123 1.31 -11.37 -24.81
C ILE A 123 0.86 -10.03 -24.24
N SER A 124 -0.12 -9.37 -24.87
CA SER A 124 -0.65 -8.09 -24.41
C SER A 124 -1.35 -8.20 -23.05
N THR A 125 -2.14 -9.26 -22.84
CA THR A 125 -2.80 -9.52 -21.55
C THR A 125 -1.79 -9.90 -20.47
N GLN A 126 -0.82 -10.78 -20.78
CA GLN A 126 0.23 -11.15 -19.86
C GLN A 126 1.06 -9.95 -19.40
N ALA A 127 1.43 -9.06 -20.32
CA ALA A 127 2.17 -7.86 -19.96
C ALA A 127 1.35 -6.88 -19.10
N SER A 128 0.04 -6.77 -19.35
CA SER A 128 -0.87 -5.99 -18.49
C SER A 128 -0.97 -6.59 -17.09
N LEU A 129 -1.11 -7.92 -17.00
CA LEU A 129 -1.17 -8.64 -15.72
C LEU A 129 0.13 -8.52 -14.93
N LEU A 130 1.29 -8.62 -15.58
CA LEU A 130 2.58 -8.41 -14.93
C LEU A 130 2.71 -6.98 -14.37
N ALA A 131 2.31 -5.96 -15.13
CA ALA A 131 2.33 -4.58 -14.66
C ALA A 131 1.36 -4.34 -13.48
N GLN A 132 0.17 -4.95 -13.51
CA GLN A 132 -0.80 -4.88 -12.41
C GLN A 132 -0.30 -5.60 -11.17
N ASN A 133 0.31 -6.79 -11.33
CA ASN A 133 0.89 -7.54 -10.23
C ASN A 133 2.05 -6.77 -9.57
N GLU A 134 2.94 -6.18 -10.38
CA GLU A 134 4.05 -5.36 -9.89
C GLU A 134 3.54 -4.12 -9.13
N ALA A 135 2.48 -3.46 -9.63
CA ALA A 135 1.84 -2.35 -8.95
C ALA A 135 1.18 -2.78 -7.62
N ALA A 136 0.45 -3.91 -7.61
CA ALA A 136 -0.18 -4.46 -6.42
C ALA A 136 0.84 -4.86 -5.35
N MET A 137 1.95 -5.49 -5.76
CA MET A 137 3.05 -5.85 -4.87
C MET A 137 3.70 -4.60 -4.26
N ARG A 138 3.95 -3.56 -5.05
CA ARG A 138 4.44 -2.27 -4.53
C ARG A 138 3.46 -1.63 -3.56
N GLN A 139 2.16 -1.65 -3.85
CA GLN A 139 1.15 -1.12 -2.93
C GLN A 139 1.11 -1.89 -1.61
N ALA A 140 1.18 -3.23 -1.64
CA ALA A 140 1.24 -4.05 -0.44
C ALA A 140 2.52 -3.80 0.39
N GLN A 141 3.67 -3.65 -0.27
CA GLN A 141 4.94 -3.30 0.39
C GLN A 141 4.89 -1.91 1.02
N SER A 142 4.36 -0.91 0.30
CA SER A 142 4.19 0.45 0.82
C SER A 142 3.25 0.45 2.03
N ALA A 143 2.10 -0.23 1.96
CA ALA A 143 1.15 -0.34 3.07
C ALA A 143 1.75 -1.08 4.28
N THR A 144 2.57 -2.11 4.05
CA THR A 144 3.27 -2.81 5.13
C THR A 144 4.33 -1.92 5.78
N THR A 145 5.04 -1.12 4.98
CA THR A 145 6.06 -0.20 5.47
C THR A 145 5.42 0.92 6.29
N THR A 146 4.30 1.50 5.84
CA THR A 146 3.55 2.51 6.59
C THR A 146 2.93 1.92 7.86
N ALA A 147 2.40 0.71 7.81
CA ALA A 147 1.91 0.02 9.01
C ALA A 147 3.04 -0.20 10.03
N ARG A 148 4.22 -0.66 9.58
CA ARG A 148 5.39 -0.81 10.45
C ARG A 148 5.86 0.51 11.05
N SER A 149 5.91 1.59 10.26
CA SER A 149 6.31 2.90 10.77
C SER A 149 5.32 3.42 11.81
N LEU A 150 4.01 3.29 11.57
CA LEU A 150 2.96 3.68 12.52
C LEU A 150 3.02 2.86 13.81
N LEU A 151 3.24 1.54 13.71
CA LEU A 151 3.41 0.69 14.89
C LEU A 151 4.65 1.10 15.69
N SER A 152 5.78 1.34 15.03
CA SER A 152 7.01 1.79 15.72
C SER A 152 6.84 3.16 16.38
N GLN A 153 6.17 4.10 15.73
CA GLN A 153 5.88 5.42 16.28
C GLN A 153 4.92 5.33 17.48
N ARG A 154 3.92 4.44 17.40
CA ARG A 154 3.03 4.16 18.53
C ARG A 154 3.79 3.60 19.72
N THR A 155 4.67 2.62 19.52
CA THR A 155 5.47 2.05 20.61
C THR A 155 6.39 3.11 21.25
N ILE A 156 7.04 3.95 20.44
CA ILE A 156 7.88 5.06 20.96
C ILE A 156 7.02 6.06 21.76
N GLY A 157 5.84 6.41 21.26
CA GLY A 157 4.91 7.30 21.97
C GLY A 157 4.39 6.70 23.28
N GLU A 158 4.02 5.41 23.28
CA GLU A 158 3.57 4.69 24.48
C GLU A 158 4.70 4.57 25.53
N SER A 159 5.94 4.30 25.12
CA SER A 159 7.10 4.31 26.02
C SER A 159 7.37 5.70 26.60
N ALA A 160 7.40 6.75 25.77
CA ALA A 160 7.64 8.12 26.25
C ALA A 160 6.52 8.61 27.20
N GLN A 161 5.27 8.22 26.93
CA GLN A 161 4.14 8.56 27.80
C GLN A 161 4.22 7.82 29.14
N ASN A 162 4.59 6.53 29.14
CA ASN A 162 4.76 5.76 30.37
C ASN A 162 5.90 6.32 31.24
N ASP A 163 7.04 6.68 30.65
CA ASP A 163 8.15 7.28 31.39
C ASP A 163 7.75 8.62 32.03
N SER A 164 6.94 9.43 31.31
CA SER A 164 6.43 10.71 31.84
C SER A 164 5.44 10.51 32.99
N ASN A 165 4.55 9.53 32.88
CA ASN A 165 3.58 9.21 33.93
C ASN A 165 4.28 8.69 35.19
N GLU A 166 5.29 7.84 35.04
CA GLU A 166 6.04 7.31 36.19
C GLU A 166 6.83 8.41 36.90
N ALA A 167 7.39 9.38 36.16
CA ALA A 167 8.05 10.55 36.74
C ALA A 167 7.05 11.47 37.49
N HIS A 168 5.86 11.69 36.92
CA HIS A 168 4.80 12.46 37.57
C HIS A 168 4.28 11.76 38.84
N ASP A 169 4.09 10.45 38.84
CA ASP A 169 3.65 9.70 40.01
C ASP A 169 4.66 9.78 41.16
N LYS A 170 5.97 9.75 40.86
CA LYS A 170 7.03 9.96 41.87
C LYS A 170 6.96 11.36 42.47
N GLN A 171 6.78 12.39 41.65
CA GLN A 171 6.64 13.78 42.13
C GLN A 171 5.38 13.97 42.98
N VAL A 172 4.25 13.40 42.56
CA VAL A 172 2.98 13.47 43.31
C VAL A 172 3.09 12.75 44.65
N SER A 173 3.75 11.59 44.68
CA SER A 173 4.05 10.85 45.92
C SER A 173 4.91 11.69 46.89
N GLU A 174 5.97 12.31 46.38
CA GLU A 174 6.87 13.13 47.19
C GLU A 174 6.18 14.39 47.74
N LEU A 175 5.43 15.11 46.89
CA LEU A 175 4.63 16.26 47.30
C LEU A 175 3.58 15.85 48.36
N LYS A 176 2.94 14.70 48.20
CA LYS A 176 1.96 14.20 49.17
C LYS A 176 2.61 13.89 50.53
N ASN A 177 3.83 13.38 50.54
CA ASN A 177 4.59 13.15 51.76
C ASN A 177 4.99 14.47 52.42
N GLN A 178 5.48 15.45 51.65
CA GLN A 178 5.80 16.78 52.16
C GLN A 178 4.58 17.49 52.75
N ILE A 179 3.42 17.40 52.10
CA ILE A 179 2.16 17.96 52.62
C ILE A 179 1.81 17.32 53.96
N LYS A 180 1.92 15.99 54.10
CA LYS A 180 1.69 15.31 55.38
C LYS A 180 2.67 15.78 56.45
N GLU A 181 3.94 15.91 56.13
CA GLU A 181 4.95 16.38 57.08
C GLU A 181 4.66 17.81 57.55
N PHE A 182 4.35 18.72 56.62
CA PHE A 182 3.96 20.09 56.97
C PHE A 182 2.68 20.15 57.79
N GLN A 183 1.72 19.27 57.52
CA GLN A 183 0.47 19.20 58.28
C GLN A 183 0.71 18.75 59.72
N VAL A 184 1.61 17.78 59.93
CA VAL A 184 2.05 17.36 61.28
C VAL A 184 2.78 18.49 61.99
N LYS A 185 3.71 19.18 61.32
CA LYS A 185 4.43 20.33 61.90
C LYS A 185 3.48 21.47 62.27
N ASN A 186 2.47 21.76 61.44
CA ASN A 186 1.45 22.76 61.77
C ASN A 186 0.66 22.38 63.01
N LEU A 187 0.23 21.13 63.14
CA LEU A 187 -0.45 20.65 64.35
C LEU A 187 0.43 20.75 65.60
N GLU A 188 1.72 20.45 65.48
CA GLU A 188 2.68 20.59 66.57
C GLU A 188 2.88 22.06 66.96
N LEU A 189 3.02 22.95 65.97
CA LEU A 189 3.13 24.39 66.19
C LEU A 189 1.86 24.98 66.82
N GLU A 190 0.66 24.57 66.38
CA GLU A 190 -0.60 24.96 67.00
C GLU A 190 -0.69 24.51 68.46
N ASN A 191 -0.28 23.28 68.76
CA ASN A 191 -0.21 22.77 70.13
C ASN A 191 0.79 23.55 70.99
N ASN A 192 1.96 23.90 70.45
CA ASN A 192 2.93 24.72 71.16
C ASN A 192 2.41 26.15 71.39
N LEU A 193 1.77 26.75 70.39
CA LEU A 193 1.20 28.09 70.49
C LEU A 193 0.06 28.15 71.52
N THR A 194 -0.76 27.11 71.62
CA THR A 194 -1.79 27.02 72.66
C THR A 194 -1.20 26.87 74.06
N LYS A 195 -0.09 26.12 74.24
CA LYS A 195 0.65 26.06 75.51
C LYS A 195 1.22 27.42 75.89
N GLU A 196 1.96 28.05 74.98
CA GLU A 196 2.54 29.38 75.19
C GLU A 196 1.48 30.44 75.51
N ARG A 197 0.30 30.37 74.88
CA ARG A 197 -0.84 31.24 75.22
C ARG A 197 -1.34 31.02 76.65
N LYS A 198 -1.48 29.77 77.09
CA LYS A 198 -1.88 29.44 78.47
C LYS A 198 -0.84 29.89 79.48
N ASP A 199 0.45 29.68 79.20
CA ASP A 199 1.54 30.12 80.07
C ASP A 199 1.58 31.64 80.17
N LYS A 200 1.39 32.36 79.05
CA LYS A 200 1.27 33.82 79.05
C LYS A 200 0.08 34.30 79.87
N GLU A 201 -1.08 33.65 79.78
CA GLU A 201 -2.27 33.99 80.56
C GLU A 201 -2.06 33.71 82.05
N ALA A 202 -1.41 32.60 82.40
CA ALA A 202 -1.04 32.27 83.77
C ALA A 202 -0.07 33.31 84.36
N ILE A 203 0.98 33.70 83.62
CA ILE A 203 1.92 34.75 84.04
C ILE A 203 1.19 36.09 84.22
N LYS A 204 0.28 36.44 83.30
CA LYS A 204 -0.53 37.66 83.42
C LYS A 204 -1.38 37.65 84.69
N SER A 205 -2.06 36.52 84.97
CA SER A 205 -2.86 36.36 86.19
C SER A 205 -2.01 36.42 87.46
N GLN A 206 -0.83 35.79 87.47
CA GLN A 206 0.12 35.88 88.56
C GLN A 206 0.62 37.31 88.78
N ALA A 207 0.92 38.06 87.70
CA ALA A 207 1.34 39.45 87.78
C ALA A 207 0.21 40.35 88.32
N GLU A 208 -1.04 40.15 87.89
CA GLU A 208 -2.21 40.86 88.43
C GLU A 208 -2.44 40.54 89.92
N SER A 209 -2.27 39.28 90.33
CA SER A 209 -2.35 38.89 91.74
C SER A 209 -1.24 39.54 92.57
N LEU A 210 -0.01 39.56 92.05
CA LEU A 210 1.14 40.18 92.70
C LEU A 210 0.95 41.69 92.84
N ALA A 211 0.44 42.37 91.79
CA ALA A 211 0.13 43.79 91.85
C ALA A 211 -0.92 44.11 92.93
N LYS A 212 -1.97 43.30 93.06
CA LYS A 212 -2.98 43.46 94.13
C LYS A 212 -2.40 43.29 95.53
N GLU A 213 -1.56 42.28 95.74
CA GLU A 213 -0.88 42.09 97.04
C GLU A 213 0.11 43.22 97.32
N TYR A 214 0.79 43.73 96.31
CA TYR A 214 1.68 44.89 96.43
C TYR A 214 0.90 46.16 96.83
N ASP A 215 -0.23 46.43 96.18
CA ASP A 215 -1.12 47.55 96.55
C ASP A 215 -1.66 47.38 97.97
N ARG A 216 -2.06 46.15 98.35
CA ARG A 216 -2.53 45.84 99.70
C ARG A 216 -1.44 46.12 100.75
N LEU A 217 -0.22 45.62 100.53
CA LEU A 217 0.91 45.81 101.43
C LEU A 217 1.29 47.30 101.54
N THR A 218 1.28 48.02 100.43
CA THR A 218 1.52 49.48 100.39
C THR A 218 0.45 50.22 101.20
N ASN A 219 -0.82 49.84 101.06
CA ASN A 219 -1.92 50.40 101.85
C ASN A 219 -1.80 50.07 103.35
N GLU A 220 -1.38 48.86 103.73
CA GLU A 220 -1.11 48.49 105.13
C GLU A 220 0.07 49.28 105.71
N HIS A 221 1.17 49.46 104.95
CA HIS A 221 2.27 50.32 105.34
C HIS A 221 1.84 51.79 105.51
N ALA A 222 0.99 52.32 104.62
CA ALA A 222 0.45 53.67 104.74
C ALA A 222 -0.43 53.84 106.00
N LYS A 223 -1.25 52.83 106.32
CA LYS A 223 -2.05 52.81 107.56
C LYS A 223 -1.18 52.76 108.82
N LEU A 224 -0.12 51.95 108.82
CA LEU A 224 0.84 51.89 109.93
C LEU A 224 1.60 53.21 110.09
N ALA A 225 1.99 53.86 108.99
CA ALA A 225 2.63 55.18 109.02
C ALA A 225 1.71 56.27 109.60
N GLN A 226 0.41 56.27 109.29
CA GLN A 226 -0.57 57.16 109.92
C GLN A 226 -0.79 56.84 111.41
N SER A 227 -0.80 55.57 111.81
CA SER A 227 -0.95 55.19 113.24
C SER A 227 0.24 55.58 114.12
N ASN A 228 1.44 55.75 113.52
CA ASN A 228 2.63 56.26 114.21
C ASN A 228 2.70 57.80 114.24
N GLY A 229 1.81 58.51 113.57
CA GLY A 229 1.73 59.98 113.54
C GLY A 229 0.93 60.60 114.69
N ASP A 230 0.01 59.87 115.33
CA ASP A 230 -0.92 60.39 116.35
C ASP A 230 -0.38 60.31 117.81
N LYS A 231 0.94 60.30 118.00
CA LYS A 231 1.59 60.43 119.32
C LYS A 231 2.71 61.48 119.32
N LYS A 232 2.35 62.75 119.13
CA LYS A 232 3.07 64.00 119.44
C LYS A 232 2.22 65.11 118.81
N SER A 233 1.70 66.14 119.46
CA SER A 233 1.93 66.85 120.72
C SER A 233 0.63 67.67 121.00
N ASP A 234 0.19 67.95 122.23
CA ASP A 234 0.68 69.01 123.15
C ASP A 234 1.23 70.28 122.48
#